data_AF-A0A970E541-F1
#
_entry.id   AF-A0A970E541-F1
#
_cell.length_a   1.000
_cell.length_b   1.000
_cell.length_c   1.000
_cell.angle_alpha   90.00
_cell.angle_beta   90.00
_cell.angle_gamma   90.00
#
_symmetry.space_group_name_H-M   'P 1'
#
loop_
_entity.id
_entity.type
_entity.pdbx_description
1 polymer ?
#
loop_
_entity_poly.entity_id
_entity_poly.type
_entity_poly.pdbx_seq_one_letter_code
_entity_poly.pdbx_strand_id
1 'polypeptide(L)'
;MASIKTNLNGLEIMLFFWNSIRSKEKVNESFLNDLCSMREFSYIYNVDFNNESLRRVLSALNNKEPFSGNKVERKFYSNNLMTLEYIDDVQPTIDAIKKLNLDKLAEETKEDVEIIIIPGISGSVEKHDNILLVDFFKVKNTENGLTISGENLEDVLKTSLK
;
A
#
# COMPACT_ATOMS: atom_id res chain seq x y z
N MET A 1 5.84 -8.23 26.61
CA MET A 1 6.70 -7.44 25.70
C MET A 1 5.81 -6.95 24.59
N ALA A 2 5.92 -5.70 24.20
CA ALA A 2 5.23 -5.20 23.02
C ALA A 2 5.77 -5.94 21.78
N SER A 3 4.91 -6.16 20.81
CA SER A 3 5.25 -6.79 19.54
C SER A 3 4.93 -5.86 18.38
N ILE A 4 5.78 -5.90 17.35
CA ILE A 4 5.51 -5.23 16.09
C ILE A 4 5.32 -6.30 15.03
N LYS A 5 4.19 -6.23 14.34
CA LYS A 5 3.88 -7.12 13.22
C LYS A 5 3.77 -6.31 11.94
N THR A 6 4.59 -6.65 10.95
CA THR A 6 4.43 -6.13 9.60
C THR A 6 3.39 -6.96 8.86
N ASN A 7 2.40 -6.30 8.29
CA ASN A 7 1.37 -6.90 7.44
C ASN A 7 1.53 -6.36 6.00
N LEU A 8 1.84 -7.27 5.08
CA LEU A 8 2.05 -6.99 3.67
C LEU A 8 0.94 -7.54 2.78
N ASN A 9 -0.13 -8.12 3.35
CA ASN A 9 -1.17 -8.84 2.59
C ASN A 9 -1.77 -7.97 1.47
N GLY A 10 -2.12 -6.72 1.79
CA GLY A 10 -2.67 -5.78 0.81
C GLY A 10 -1.67 -5.35 -0.26
N LEU A 11 -0.38 -5.29 0.05
CA LEU A 11 0.66 -5.03 -0.95
C LEU A 11 0.90 -6.26 -1.84
N GLU A 12 0.91 -7.46 -1.27
CA GLU A 12 1.15 -8.70 -2.02
C GLU A 12 0.03 -9.04 -2.99
N ILE A 13 -1.23 -8.85 -2.59
CA ILE A 13 -2.37 -9.06 -3.49
C ILE A 13 -2.37 -8.02 -4.63
N MET A 14 -1.92 -6.80 -4.37
CA MET A 14 -1.77 -5.76 -5.39
C MET A 14 -0.61 -6.04 -6.32
N LEU A 15 0.50 -6.57 -5.81
CA LEU A 15 1.60 -7.06 -6.63
C LEU A 15 1.15 -8.18 -7.57
N PHE A 16 0.38 -9.14 -7.06
CA PHE A 16 -0.23 -10.18 -7.90
C PHE A 16 -1.11 -9.55 -8.99
N PHE A 17 -2.02 -8.65 -8.61
CA PHE A 17 -2.89 -7.94 -9.55
C PHE A 17 -2.11 -7.19 -10.64
N TRP A 18 -1.08 -6.43 -10.27
CA TRP A 18 -0.24 -5.71 -11.23
C TRP A 18 0.49 -6.65 -12.18
N ASN A 19 1.04 -7.75 -11.67
CA ASN A 19 1.73 -8.75 -12.48
C ASN A 19 0.79 -9.48 -13.45
N SER A 20 -0.45 -9.77 -13.06
CA SER A 20 -1.47 -10.33 -13.96
C SER A 20 -1.77 -9.37 -15.12
N ILE A 21 -2.04 -8.10 -14.82
CA ILE A 21 -2.34 -7.09 -15.85
C ILE A 21 -1.16 -6.89 -16.80
N ARG A 22 0.07 -6.81 -16.25
CA ARG A 22 1.30 -6.69 -17.04
C ARG A 22 1.50 -7.87 -17.98
N SER A 23 1.19 -9.08 -17.51
CA SER A 23 1.19 -10.31 -18.30
C SER A 23 0.03 -10.40 -19.30
N LYS A 24 -0.77 -9.33 -19.43
CA LYS A 24 -1.97 -9.23 -20.27
C LYS A 24 -3.07 -10.22 -19.88
N GLU A 25 -3.03 -10.71 -18.65
CA GLU A 25 -4.10 -11.51 -18.06
C GLU A 25 -5.16 -10.58 -17.46
N LYS A 26 -6.37 -11.12 -17.30
CA LYS A 26 -7.45 -10.48 -16.57
C LYS A 26 -7.75 -11.26 -15.32
N VAL A 27 -7.93 -10.56 -14.21
CA VAL A 27 -8.55 -11.15 -13.02
C VAL A 27 -10.07 -11.10 -13.17
N ASN A 28 -10.77 -12.04 -12.55
CA ASN A 28 -12.23 -12.07 -12.57
C ASN A 28 -12.82 -11.05 -11.57
N GLU A 29 -14.10 -10.73 -11.72
CA GLU A 29 -14.76 -9.74 -10.85
C GLU A 29 -14.83 -10.20 -9.38
N SER A 30 -14.95 -11.50 -9.13
CA SER A 30 -14.93 -12.05 -7.76
C SER A 30 -13.63 -11.73 -7.05
N PHE A 31 -12.49 -11.91 -7.73
CA PHE A 31 -11.18 -11.55 -7.21
C PHE A 31 -11.09 -10.07 -6.86
N LEU A 32 -11.63 -9.18 -7.71
CA LEU A 32 -11.66 -7.74 -7.43
C LEU A 32 -12.50 -7.44 -6.19
N ASN A 33 -13.68 -8.06 -6.06
CA ASN A 33 -14.54 -7.88 -4.89
C ASN A 33 -13.86 -8.37 -3.60
N ASP A 34 -13.20 -9.53 -3.65
CA ASP A 34 -12.49 -10.12 -2.52
C ASP A 34 -11.32 -9.23 -2.10
N LEU A 35 -10.51 -8.77 -3.07
CA LEU A 35 -9.40 -7.84 -2.84
C LEU A 35 -9.90 -6.57 -2.17
N CYS A 36 -10.95 -5.94 -2.71
CA CYS A 36 -11.48 -4.70 -2.14
C CYS A 36 -12.10 -4.92 -0.74
N SER A 37 -12.51 -6.14 -0.41
CA SER A 37 -13.10 -6.45 0.90
C SER A 37 -12.06 -6.82 1.95
N MET A 38 -10.77 -6.89 1.61
CA MET A 38 -9.72 -7.18 2.58
C MET A 38 -9.62 -6.07 3.63
N ARG A 39 -9.40 -6.47 4.89
CA ARG A 39 -9.32 -5.55 6.05
C ARG A 39 -8.30 -4.44 5.81
N GLU A 40 -7.17 -4.77 5.22
CA GLU A 40 -6.08 -3.82 4.95
C GLU A 40 -6.57 -2.60 4.16
N PHE A 41 -7.40 -2.79 3.13
CA PHE A 41 -7.94 -1.67 2.35
C PHE A 41 -9.05 -0.90 3.07
N SER A 42 -9.67 -1.46 4.11
CA SER A 42 -10.69 -0.72 4.87
C SER A 42 -10.13 0.54 5.54
N TYR A 43 -8.83 0.55 5.86
CA TYR A 43 -8.14 1.69 6.48
C TYR A 43 -7.87 2.86 5.52
N ILE A 44 -7.92 2.64 4.20
CA ILE A 44 -7.81 3.73 3.22
C ILE A 44 -9.18 4.27 2.82
N TYR A 45 -10.27 3.74 3.38
CA TYR A 45 -11.61 4.17 3.02
C TYR A 45 -12.05 5.40 3.81
N ASN A 46 -12.66 6.33 3.09
CA ASN A 46 -13.28 7.53 3.61
C ASN A 46 -14.48 7.94 2.72
N VAL A 47 -15.01 9.14 2.96
CA VAL A 47 -16.17 9.67 2.20
C VAL A 47 -15.91 9.81 0.70
N ASP A 48 -14.67 10.09 0.31
CA ASP A 48 -14.26 10.33 -1.08
C ASP A 48 -13.63 9.10 -1.75
N PHE A 49 -13.35 8.04 -1.01
CA PHE A 49 -12.73 6.83 -1.55
C PHE A 49 -13.15 5.63 -0.72
N ASN A 50 -13.98 4.76 -1.25
CA ASN A 50 -14.49 3.59 -0.53
C ASN A 50 -14.24 2.27 -1.29
N ASN A 51 -14.82 1.17 -0.83
CA ASN A 51 -14.71 -0.13 -1.47
C ASN A 51 -15.12 -0.11 -2.97
N GLU A 52 -16.23 0.55 -3.31
CA GLU A 52 -16.66 0.69 -4.71
C GLU A 52 -15.72 1.59 -5.53
N SER A 53 -15.17 2.65 -4.92
CA SER A 53 -14.13 3.46 -5.54
C SER A 53 -12.90 2.62 -5.92
N LEU A 54 -12.41 1.79 -5.00
CA LEU A 54 -11.29 0.89 -5.26
C LEU A 54 -11.65 -0.13 -6.35
N ARG A 55 -12.79 -0.81 -6.23
CA ARG A 55 -13.26 -1.81 -7.20
C ARG A 55 -13.33 -1.23 -8.61
N ARG A 56 -13.91 -0.04 -8.78
CA ARG A 56 -14.00 0.65 -10.07
C ARG A 56 -12.62 0.99 -10.65
N VAL A 57 -11.70 1.48 -9.81
CA VAL A 57 -10.32 1.77 -10.25
C VAL A 57 -9.63 0.50 -10.74
N LEU A 58 -9.69 -0.58 -9.96
CA LEU A 58 -9.06 -1.85 -10.33
C LEU A 58 -9.72 -2.49 -11.56
N SER A 59 -11.05 -2.39 -11.68
CA SER A 59 -11.78 -2.88 -12.86
C SER A 59 -11.38 -2.12 -14.12
N ALA A 60 -11.24 -0.79 -14.06
CA ALA A 60 -10.76 0.01 -15.19
C ALA A 60 -9.33 -0.38 -15.60
N LEU A 61 -8.43 -0.59 -14.63
CA LEU A 61 -7.07 -1.07 -14.91
C LEU A 61 -7.08 -2.47 -15.56
N ASN A 62 -7.86 -3.41 -15.00
CA ASN A 62 -8.01 -4.78 -15.51
C ASN A 62 -8.56 -4.82 -16.94
N ASN A 63 -9.43 -3.86 -17.29
CA ASN A 63 -10.00 -3.73 -18.62
C ASN A 63 -9.23 -2.80 -19.56
N LYS A 64 -8.18 -2.12 -19.07
CA LYS A 64 -7.38 -1.12 -19.80
C LYS A 64 -8.24 0.05 -20.31
N GLU A 65 -9.19 0.47 -19.48
CA GLU A 65 -10.12 1.55 -19.78
C GLU A 65 -9.65 2.86 -19.15
N PRO A 66 -9.90 4.02 -19.80
CA PRO A 66 -9.76 5.31 -19.15
C PRO A 66 -10.66 5.40 -17.93
N PHE A 67 -10.12 5.89 -16.82
CA PHE A 67 -10.89 6.03 -15.58
C PHE A 67 -11.44 7.44 -15.40
N SER A 68 -12.72 7.50 -15.02
CA SER A 68 -13.38 8.72 -14.54
C SER A 68 -13.91 8.50 -13.13
N GLY A 69 -13.87 9.55 -12.31
CA GLY A 69 -14.17 9.49 -10.89
C GLY A 69 -13.84 10.81 -10.22
N ASN A 70 -13.89 10.88 -8.89
CA ASN A 70 -13.49 12.07 -8.14
C ASN A 70 -11.95 12.25 -8.14
N LYS A 71 -11.45 13.31 -7.49
CA LYS A 71 -10.01 13.64 -7.49
C LYS A 71 -9.15 12.55 -6.83
N VAL A 72 -9.63 11.95 -5.74
CA VAL A 72 -8.90 10.92 -4.99
C VAL A 72 -8.81 9.64 -5.80
N GLU A 73 -9.93 9.21 -6.37
CA GLU A 73 -9.99 8.02 -7.23
C GLU A 73 -9.06 8.13 -8.44
N ARG A 74 -9.08 9.27 -9.14
CA ARG A 74 -8.20 9.51 -10.29
C ARG A 74 -6.73 9.48 -9.90
N LYS A 75 -6.37 10.06 -8.74
CA LYS A 75 -4.99 10.02 -8.23
C LYS A 75 -4.56 8.59 -7.94
N PHE A 76 -5.41 7.79 -7.29
CA PHE A 76 -5.13 6.38 -7.01
C PHE A 76 -4.98 5.57 -8.31
N TYR A 77 -5.86 5.77 -9.29
CA TYR A 77 -5.74 5.17 -10.62
C TYR A 77 -4.43 5.54 -11.31
N SER A 78 -4.05 6.83 -11.32
CA SER A 78 -2.79 7.29 -11.90
C SER A 78 -1.55 6.68 -11.22
N ASN A 79 -1.54 6.58 -9.90
CA ASN A 79 -0.46 5.92 -9.18
C ASN A 79 -0.32 4.45 -9.58
N ASN A 80 -1.44 3.72 -9.67
CA ASN A 80 -1.44 2.33 -10.13
C ASN A 80 -0.96 2.19 -11.58
N LEU A 81 -1.38 3.09 -12.48
CA LEU A 81 -0.89 3.10 -13.86
C LEU A 81 0.63 3.29 -13.92
N MET A 82 1.18 4.23 -13.15
CA MET A 82 2.63 4.40 -13.08
C MET A 82 3.33 3.16 -12.54
N THR A 83 2.76 2.52 -11.51
CA THR A 83 3.30 1.25 -11.00
C THR A 83 3.27 0.14 -12.06
N LEU A 84 2.20 0.02 -12.84
CA LEU A 84 2.12 -0.95 -13.94
C LEU A 84 3.14 -0.66 -15.05
N GLU A 85 3.36 0.61 -15.39
CA GLU A 85 4.31 1.04 -16.42
C GLU A 85 5.76 0.79 -16.00
N TYR A 86 6.09 1.05 -14.73
CA TYR A 86 7.46 1.00 -14.19
C TYR A 86 7.63 -0.10 -13.14
N ILE A 87 6.93 -1.23 -13.26
CA ILE A 87 6.93 -2.26 -12.19
C ILE A 87 8.34 -2.82 -11.92
N ASP A 88 9.21 -2.87 -12.95
CA ASP A 88 10.58 -3.35 -12.79
C ASP A 88 11.41 -2.40 -11.89
N ASP A 89 11.11 -1.11 -11.92
CA ASP A 89 11.74 -0.11 -11.04
C ASP A 89 11.11 -0.12 -9.63
N VAL A 90 9.84 -0.52 -9.53
CA VAL A 90 9.11 -0.65 -8.27
C VAL A 90 9.47 -1.93 -7.52
N GLN A 91 9.80 -3.02 -8.24
CA GLN A 91 10.08 -4.34 -7.67
C GLN A 91 11.19 -4.32 -6.60
N PRO A 92 12.35 -3.65 -6.80
CA PRO A 92 13.38 -3.52 -5.76
C PRO A 92 12.87 -2.87 -4.47
N THR A 93 11.88 -1.97 -4.55
CA THR A 93 11.28 -1.35 -3.36
C THR A 93 10.39 -2.34 -2.62
N ILE A 94 9.61 -3.13 -3.33
CA ILE A 94 8.79 -4.20 -2.73
C ILE A 94 9.70 -5.27 -2.09
N ASP A 95 10.77 -5.67 -2.76
CA ASP A 95 11.71 -6.66 -2.23
C ASP A 95 12.44 -6.16 -0.97
N ALA A 96 12.76 -4.87 -0.91
CA ALA A 96 13.33 -4.24 0.28
C ALA A 96 12.30 -4.20 1.43
N ILE A 97 11.04 -3.84 1.15
CA ILE A 97 9.95 -3.89 2.15
C ILE A 97 9.78 -5.30 2.72
N LYS A 98 9.82 -6.35 1.89
CA LYS A 98 9.69 -7.74 2.34
C LYS A 98 10.82 -8.20 3.27
N LYS A 99 11.97 -7.53 3.22
CA LYS A 99 13.14 -7.80 4.07
C LYS A 99 13.22 -6.87 5.28
N LEU A 100 12.29 -5.91 5.41
CA LEU A 100 12.28 -4.94 6.48
C LEU A 100 12.08 -5.66 7.82
N ASN A 101 13.07 -5.51 8.71
CA ASN A 101 13.00 -6.02 10.08
C ASN A 101 12.78 -4.83 11.02
N LEU A 102 11.64 -4.81 11.72
CA LEU A 102 11.24 -3.77 12.66
C LEU A 102 11.28 -4.23 14.12
N ASP A 103 11.97 -5.34 14.42
CA ASP A 103 12.06 -5.92 15.77
C ASP A 103 12.63 -4.91 16.77
N LYS A 104 13.61 -4.09 16.35
CA LYS A 104 14.20 -3.05 17.20
C LYS A 104 13.19 -1.97 17.59
N LEU A 105 12.20 -1.72 16.75
CA LEU A 105 11.17 -0.73 17.00
C LEU A 105 10.21 -1.21 18.11
N ALA A 106 10.11 -2.53 18.34
CA ALA A 106 9.29 -3.10 19.41
C ALA A 106 9.84 -2.78 20.81
N GLU A 107 11.14 -2.50 20.93
CA GLU A 107 11.76 -2.06 22.19
C GLU A 107 11.30 -0.65 22.61
N GLU A 108 10.75 0.12 21.68
CA GLU A 108 10.41 1.54 21.87
C GLU A 108 8.93 1.79 22.14
N THR A 109 8.09 0.76 22.01
CA THR A 109 6.65 0.81 22.29
C THR A 109 6.29 -0.08 23.49
N LYS A 110 5.21 0.27 24.18
CA LYS A 110 4.61 -0.56 25.25
C LYS A 110 3.40 -1.36 24.77
N GLU A 111 2.95 -1.09 23.55
CA GLU A 111 1.73 -1.64 22.96
C GLU A 111 2.06 -2.46 21.72
N ASP A 112 1.24 -3.49 21.47
CA ASP A 112 1.32 -4.28 20.25
C ASP A 112 0.84 -3.46 19.06
N VAL A 113 1.73 -3.26 18.08
CA VAL A 113 1.45 -2.44 16.90
C VAL A 113 1.52 -3.27 15.63
N GLU A 114 0.54 -3.07 14.76
CA GLU A 114 0.56 -3.61 13.41
C GLU A 114 0.93 -2.53 12.40
N ILE A 115 1.93 -2.81 11.57
CA ILE A 115 2.35 -1.91 10.49
C ILE A 115 1.82 -2.49 9.19
N ILE A 116 0.86 -1.81 8.59
CA ILE A 116 0.22 -2.22 7.34
C ILE A 116 0.81 -1.39 6.20
N ILE A 117 1.52 -2.04 5.29
CA ILE A 117 2.07 -1.38 4.10
C ILE A 117 1.18 -1.75 2.91
N ILE A 118 0.52 -0.76 2.33
CA ILE A 118 -0.41 -0.96 1.20
C ILE A 118 -0.40 0.21 0.23
N PRO A 119 -0.83 0.01 -1.03
CA PRO A 119 -1.13 1.12 -1.93
C PRO A 119 -2.24 1.98 -1.31
N GLY A 120 -1.90 3.22 -0.93
CA GLY A 120 -2.79 4.09 -0.17
C GLY A 120 -3.19 5.36 -0.91
N ILE A 121 -3.89 6.23 -0.17
CA ILE A 121 -4.34 7.55 -0.66
C ILE A 121 -3.77 8.72 0.17
N SER A 122 -3.22 8.44 1.35
CA SER A 122 -2.74 9.44 2.32
C SER A 122 -1.48 10.16 1.85
N GLY A 123 -0.60 9.46 1.13
CA GLY A 123 0.72 9.94 0.78
C GLY A 123 1.70 10.03 1.95
N SER A 124 1.42 9.36 3.07
CA SER A 124 2.26 9.37 4.28
C SER A 124 2.04 8.11 5.13
N VAL A 125 2.61 8.09 6.33
CA VAL A 125 2.21 7.18 7.40
C VAL A 125 1.02 7.79 8.15
N GLU A 126 -0.01 6.99 8.43
CA GLU A 126 -1.17 7.37 9.26
C GLU A 126 -1.32 6.42 10.44
N LYS A 127 -1.72 6.97 11.60
CA LYS A 127 -1.99 6.18 12.82
C LYS A 127 -3.49 5.94 12.97
N HIS A 128 -3.86 4.67 13.11
CA HIS A 128 -5.23 4.19 13.33
C HIS A 128 -5.22 3.28 14.56
N ASP A 129 -5.50 3.83 15.74
CA ASP A 129 -5.35 3.13 17.03
C ASP A 129 -3.95 2.51 17.19
N ASN A 130 -3.86 1.17 17.17
CA ASN A 130 -2.63 0.39 17.25
C ASN A 130 -2.08 -0.02 15.88
N ILE A 131 -2.50 0.66 14.81
CA ILE A 131 -2.07 0.40 13.44
C ILE A 131 -1.32 1.61 12.89
N LEU A 132 -0.18 1.37 12.26
CA LEU A 132 0.48 2.34 11.39
C LEU A 132 0.29 1.93 9.94
N LEU A 133 -0.46 2.74 9.20
CA LEU A 133 -0.74 2.54 7.79
C LEU A 133 0.30 3.31 6.96
N VAL A 134 1.10 2.59 6.18
CA VAL A 134 2.15 3.18 5.32
C VAL A 134 1.68 3.17 3.87
N ASP A 135 1.57 4.36 3.25
CA ASP A 135 1.26 4.47 1.83
C ASP A 135 2.46 4.05 0.96
N PHE A 136 2.35 2.86 0.39
CA PHE A 136 3.34 2.26 -0.49
C PHE A 136 3.72 3.18 -1.67
N PHE A 137 2.79 3.94 -2.25
CA PHE A 137 3.10 4.79 -3.40
C PHE A 137 4.10 5.91 -3.09
N LYS A 138 4.38 6.15 -1.80
CA LYS A 138 5.37 7.12 -1.35
C LYS A 138 6.63 6.50 -0.78
N VAL A 139 6.69 5.18 -0.69
CA VAL A 139 7.90 4.47 -0.28
C VAL A 139 8.87 4.40 -1.47
N LYS A 140 10.14 4.69 -1.22
CA LYS A 140 11.21 4.57 -2.21
C LYS A 140 12.38 3.81 -1.61
N ASN A 141 12.96 2.91 -2.40
CA ASN A 141 14.25 2.30 -2.09
C ASN A 141 15.37 3.23 -2.56
N THR A 142 16.27 3.58 -1.65
CA THR A 142 17.43 4.43 -1.89
C THR A 142 18.70 3.70 -1.47
N GLU A 143 19.87 4.25 -1.80
CA GLU A 143 21.16 3.71 -1.33
C GLU A 143 21.25 3.63 0.20
N ASN A 144 20.51 4.49 0.92
CA ASN A 144 20.50 4.57 2.38
C ASN A 144 19.31 3.82 3.01
N GLY A 145 18.61 2.99 2.24
CA GLY A 145 17.44 2.22 2.68
C GLY A 145 16.10 2.80 2.25
N LEU A 146 15.03 2.34 2.90
CA LEU A 146 13.66 2.75 2.59
C LEU A 146 13.38 4.16 3.12
N THR A 147 12.79 4.98 2.27
CA THR A 147 12.34 6.33 2.61
C THR A 147 10.88 6.52 2.28
N ILE A 148 10.20 7.40 3.02
CA ILE A 148 8.87 7.89 2.69
C ILE A 148 8.87 9.42 2.77
N SER A 149 8.40 10.07 1.73
CA SER A 149 8.40 11.55 1.62
C SER A 149 9.78 12.22 1.83
N GLY A 150 10.87 11.49 1.58
CA GLY A 150 12.25 11.99 1.71
C GLY A 150 12.90 11.72 3.07
N GLU A 151 12.17 11.15 4.02
CA GLU A 151 12.66 10.78 5.35
C GLU A 151 12.84 9.26 5.46
N ASN A 152 13.75 8.79 6.32
CA ASN A 152 13.94 7.36 6.57
C ASN A 152 12.66 6.74 7.14
N LEU A 153 12.24 5.60 6.59
CA LEU A 153 10.98 4.97 6.96
C LEU A 153 10.94 4.54 8.43
N GLU A 154 12.03 3.97 8.97
CA GLU A 154 12.09 3.54 10.38
C GLU A 154 11.97 4.73 11.34
N ASP A 155 12.61 5.86 11.01
CA ASP A 155 12.53 7.09 11.81
C ASP A 155 11.12 7.69 11.82
N VAL A 156 10.43 7.66 10.68
CA VAL A 156 9.03 8.12 10.55
C VAL A 156 8.09 7.20 11.35
N LEU A 157 8.28 5.88 11.25
CA LEU A 157 7.50 4.91 12.03
C LEU A 157 7.71 5.12 13.53
N LYS A 158 8.96 5.28 13.97
CA LYS A 158 9.34 5.58 15.35
C LYS A 158 8.69 6.85 15.89
N THR A 159 8.65 7.91 15.08
CA THR A 159 8.01 9.16 15.49
C THR A 159 6.49 9.01 15.58
N SER A 160 5.89 8.20 14.71
CA SER A 160 4.45 7.91 14.70
C SER A 160 3.99 7.03 15.87
N LEU A 161 4.90 6.31 16.52
CA LEU A 161 4.63 5.47 17.69
C LEU A 161 4.55 6.25 19.01
N LYS A 162 5.20 7.42 19.10
CA LYS A 162 5.17 8.27 20.29
C LYS A 162 3.82 8.97 20.49
#